data_AF-I2GKT1-F1
#
_entry.id   AF-I2GKT1-F1
#
_cell.length_a   1.000
_cell.length_b   1.000
_cell.length_c   1.000
_cell.angle_alpha   90.00
_cell.angle_beta   90.00
_cell.angle_gamma   90.00
#
_symmetry.space_group_name_H-M   'P 1'
#
loop_
_entity.id
_entity.type
_entity.pdbx_description
1 polymer ?
#
loop_
_entity_poly.entity_id
_entity_poly.type
_entity_poly.pdbx_seq_one_letter_code
_entity_poly.pdbx_strand_id
1 'polypeptide(L)'
;MDNSEALNRFVNAIDESLTDSIYDAYVAEYDGQKFVANNVGYLYSHDALMALQIQLNQFQKIIDSIRTTYDTHEYNNLVNQVNEFRRAQKEVAEAEHLKRLKKQKSEAVCKVYLMHNKRTGNYKIGRSKSLKLREKTLQDEQPEIELVCAFDGKIKDEKHLHNLFADKRLRGEWFALAESDVAQFKAYFR
;
A
#
# COMPACT_ATOMS: atom_id res chain seq x y z
N MET A 1 -14.24 -19.51 8.65
CA MET A 1 -15.71 -19.60 8.75
C MET A 1 -16.10 -18.63 9.85
N ASP A 2 -16.81 -17.57 9.49
CA ASP A 2 -17.16 -16.49 10.42
C ASP A 2 -18.19 -17.03 11.44
N ASN A 3 -17.88 -16.90 12.73
CA ASN A 3 -18.78 -17.35 13.80
C ASN A 3 -20.15 -16.64 13.74
N SER A 4 -20.22 -15.45 13.12
CA SER A 4 -21.47 -14.75 12.88
C SER A 4 -22.39 -15.51 11.91
N GLU A 5 -21.81 -16.15 10.89
CA GLU A 5 -22.53 -16.85 9.84
C GLU A 5 -23.09 -18.19 10.35
N ALA A 6 -22.33 -18.89 11.19
CA ALA A 6 -22.77 -20.12 11.83
C ALA A 6 -23.92 -19.87 12.83
N LEU A 7 -23.84 -18.77 13.60
CA LEU A 7 -24.88 -18.39 14.56
C LEU A 7 -26.17 -17.96 13.85
N ASN A 8 -26.06 -17.17 12.77
CA ASN A 8 -27.22 -16.74 11.99
C ASN A 8 -27.93 -17.91 11.30
N ARG A 9 -27.18 -18.90 10.81
CA ARG A 9 -27.78 -20.13 10.25
C ARG A 9 -28.53 -20.94 11.31
N PHE A 10 -28.00 -21.02 12.53
CA PHE A 10 -28.65 -21.73 13.63
C PHE A 10 -29.93 -21.03 14.10
N VAL A 11 -29.91 -19.70 14.24
CA VAL A 11 -31.09 -18.92 14.62
C VAL A 11 -32.19 -19.02 13.55
N ASN A 12 -31.84 -18.89 12.27
CA ASN A 12 -32.82 -19.01 11.18
C ASN A 12 -33.41 -20.42 11.07
N ALA A 13 -32.61 -21.46 11.29
CA ALA A 13 -33.11 -22.84 11.26
C ALA A 13 -34.08 -23.13 12.42
N ILE A 14 -33.88 -22.50 13.59
CA ILE A 14 -34.83 -22.58 14.71
C ILE A 14 -36.12 -21.82 14.39
N ASP A 15 -36.01 -20.63 13.79
CA ASP A 15 -37.15 -19.77 13.46
C ASP A 15 -38.03 -20.39 12.37
N GLU A 16 -37.44 -20.95 11.30
CA GLU A 16 -38.14 -21.69 10.24
C GLU A 16 -38.79 -22.98 10.76
N SER A 17 -38.11 -23.75 11.62
CA SER A 17 -38.66 -24.96 12.22
C SER A 17 -39.84 -24.69 13.19
N LEU A 18 -39.81 -23.56 13.90
CA LEU A 18 -40.88 -23.16 14.82
C LEU A 18 -42.05 -22.56 14.06
N THR A 19 -41.80 -21.72 13.05
CA THR A 19 -42.87 -21.11 12.26
C THR A 19 -43.71 -22.16 11.51
N ASP A 20 -43.09 -23.12 10.82
CA ASP A 20 -43.83 -24.17 10.09
C ASP A 20 -44.63 -25.11 11.02
N SER A 21 -44.19 -25.30 12.28
CA SER A 21 -44.93 -26.12 13.26
C SER A 21 -46.03 -25.35 14.01
N ILE A 22 -45.96 -24.01 14.08
CA ILE A 22 -46.87 -23.17 14.88
C ILE A 22 -48.03 -22.62 14.03
N TYR A 23 -47.85 -22.46 12.71
CA TYR A 23 -48.90 -21.90 11.84
C TYR A 23 -50.20 -22.73 11.79
N ASP A 24 -50.14 -23.99 12.20
CA ASP A 24 -51.26 -24.93 12.28
C ASP A 24 -51.67 -25.26 13.74
N ALA A 25 -51.23 -24.46 14.70
CA ALA A 25 -51.53 -24.71 16.11
C ALA A 25 -52.98 -24.35 16.47
N TYR A 26 -53.66 -25.22 17.22
CA TYR A 26 -55.00 -24.98 17.75
C TYR A 26 -55.10 -25.33 19.24
N VAL A 27 -56.07 -24.74 19.93
CA VAL A 27 -56.33 -25.03 21.35
C VAL A 27 -57.28 -26.23 21.45
N ALA A 28 -56.83 -27.29 22.10
CA ALA A 28 -57.63 -28.47 22.42
C ALA A 28 -57.97 -28.49 23.91
N GLU A 29 -59.14 -29.02 24.27
CA GLU A 29 -59.56 -29.21 25.66
C GLU A 29 -59.72 -30.71 25.92
N TYR A 30 -59.04 -31.21 26.96
CA TYR A 30 -59.12 -32.60 27.39
C TYR A 30 -59.21 -32.63 28.92
N ASP A 31 -60.24 -33.30 29.44
CA ASP A 31 -60.51 -33.41 30.89
C ASP A 31 -60.55 -32.04 31.61
N GLY A 32 -61.13 -31.03 30.95
CA GLY A 32 -61.26 -29.66 31.46
C GLY A 32 -59.97 -28.82 31.44
N GLN A 33 -58.86 -29.36 30.90
CA GLN A 33 -57.59 -28.66 30.77
C GLN A 33 -57.32 -28.27 29.32
N LYS A 34 -56.74 -27.08 29.11
CA LYS A 34 -56.42 -26.55 27.78
C LYS A 34 -54.97 -26.87 27.39
N PHE A 35 -54.83 -27.39 26.19
CA PHE A 35 -53.56 -27.74 25.55
C PHE A 35 -53.46 -27.04 24.21
N VAL A 36 -52.24 -26.77 23.76
CA VAL A 36 -51.99 -26.34 22.39
C VAL A 36 -51.48 -27.55 21.62
N ALA A 37 -52.18 -27.85 20.52
CA ALA A 37 -51.88 -28.96 19.61
C ALA A 37 -51.38 -28.43 18.28
N ASN A 38 -50.54 -29.17 17.56
CA ASN A 38 -50.27 -28.95 16.14
C ASN A 38 -50.92 -30.05 15.28
N ASN A 39 -50.87 -29.91 13.95
CA ASN A 39 -51.44 -30.87 13.00
C ASN A 39 -50.82 -32.29 13.04
N VAL A 40 -49.75 -32.49 13.83
CA VAL A 40 -49.09 -33.78 14.04
C VAL A 40 -49.50 -34.42 15.38
N GLY A 41 -50.35 -33.76 16.18
CA GLY A 41 -50.97 -34.32 17.40
C GLY A 41 -50.17 -34.15 18.69
N TYR A 42 -49.10 -33.36 18.70
CA TYR A 42 -48.35 -33.06 19.92
C TYR A 42 -49.12 -32.07 20.81
N LEU A 43 -49.46 -32.48 22.03
CA LEU A 43 -50.15 -31.63 23.02
C LEU A 43 -49.15 -31.06 24.01
N TYR A 44 -49.06 -29.74 24.08
CA TYR A 44 -48.32 -29.04 25.14
C TYR A 44 -49.30 -28.36 26.07
N SER A 45 -49.12 -28.49 27.38
CA SER A 45 -49.92 -27.70 28.32
C SER A 45 -49.68 -26.22 28.06
N HIS A 46 -50.74 -25.41 28.07
CA HIS A 46 -50.63 -23.98 27.84
C HIS A 46 -49.58 -23.33 28.75
N ASP A 47 -49.54 -23.74 30.03
CA ASP A 47 -48.59 -23.21 31.02
C ASP A 47 -47.13 -23.51 30.67
N ALA A 48 -46.84 -24.71 30.17
CA ALA A 48 -45.48 -25.09 29.72
C ALA A 48 -45.03 -24.27 28.51
N LEU A 49 -45.92 -23.99 27.55
CA LEU A 49 -45.59 -23.13 26.41
C LEU A 49 -45.37 -21.68 26.85
N MET A 50 -46.17 -21.18 27.78
CA MET A 50 -45.98 -19.84 28.34
C MET A 50 -44.65 -19.73 29.09
N ALA A 51 -44.28 -20.74 29.87
CA ALA A 51 -42.99 -20.80 30.53
C ALA A 51 -41.82 -20.82 29.53
N LEU A 52 -41.94 -21.62 28.46
CA LEU A 52 -40.95 -21.67 27.38
C LEU A 52 -40.82 -20.32 26.67
N GLN A 53 -41.93 -19.66 26.34
CA GLN A 53 -41.92 -18.34 25.72
C GLN A 53 -41.24 -17.29 26.61
N ILE A 54 -41.47 -17.34 27.92
CA ILE A 54 -40.81 -16.45 28.90
C ILE A 54 -39.30 -16.69 28.90
N GLN A 55 -38.87 -17.96 28.90
CA GLN A 55 -37.44 -18.29 28.84
C GLN A 55 -36.79 -17.83 27.53
N LEU A 56 -37.45 -18.04 26.39
CA LEU A 56 -36.98 -17.55 25.09
C LEU A 56 -36.82 -16.02 25.09
N ASN A 57 -37.80 -15.29 25.64
CA ASN A 57 -37.73 -13.84 25.77
C ASN A 57 -36.57 -13.38 26.68
N GLN A 58 -36.23 -14.15 27.72
CA GLN A 58 -35.07 -13.85 28.58
C GLN A 58 -33.75 -14.08 27.84
N PHE A 59 -33.63 -15.17 27.09
CA PHE A 59 -32.44 -15.43 26.26
C PHE A 59 -32.25 -14.36 25.19
N GLN A 60 -33.32 -13.93 24.53
CA GLN A 60 -33.25 -12.87 23.51
C GLN A 60 -32.66 -11.57 24.08
N LYS A 61 -33.09 -11.16 25.29
CA LYS A 61 -32.55 -9.98 25.97
C LYS A 61 -31.05 -10.09 26.28
N ILE A 62 -30.57 -11.29 26.63
CA ILE A 62 -29.14 -11.54 26.87
C ILE A 62 -28.35 -11.46 25.55
N ILE A 63 -28.90 -11.99 24.46
CA ILE A 63 -28.28 -11.89 23.14
C ILE A 63 -28.15 -10.43 22.70
N ASP A 64 -29.21 -9.63 22.90
CA ASP A 64 -29.21 -8.21 22.54
C ASP A 64 -28.25 -7.38 23.41
N SER A 65 -28.11 -7.72 24.69
CA SER A 65 -27.13 -7.06 25.58
C SER A 65 -25.68 -7.40 25.21
N ILE A 66 -25.42 -8.64 24.79
CA ILE A 66 -24.10 -9.04 24.27
C ILE A 66 -23.82 -8.31 22.96
N ARG A 67 -24.77 -8.26 22.02
CA ARG A 67 -24.62 -7.53 20.74
C ARG A 67 -24.33 -6.05 20.92
N THR A 68 -24.98 -5.40 21.89
CA THR A 68 -24.72 -3.99 22.23
C THR A 68 -23.40 -3.77 22.96
N THR A 69 -22.88 -4.77 23.69
CA THR A 69 -21.55 -4.70 24.30
C THR A 69 -20.44 -4.89 23.26
N TYR A 70 -20.69 -5.65 22.20
CA TYR A 70 -19.82 -5.74 21.01
C TYR A 70 -20.12 -4.63 19.99
N ASP A 71 -20.48 -3.43 20.48
CA ASP A 71 -20.85 -2.29 19.66
C ASP A 71 -19.83 -2.10 18.53
N THR A 72 -20.35 -2.24 17.32
CA THR A 72 -19.61 -2.30 16.05
C THR A 72 -18.63 -1.13 15.89
N HIS A 73 -18.86 -0.02 16.59
CA HIS A 73 -18.01 1.16 16.57
C HIS A 73 -16.59 0.92 17.10
N GLU A 74 -16.43 0.24 18.24
CA GLU A 74 -15.09 0.00 18.82
C GLU A 74 -14.28 -0.99 17.97
N TYR A 75 -14.95 -2.04 17.47
CA TYR A 75 -14.37 -2.99 16.52
C TYR A 75 -13.96 -2.32 15.21
N ASN A 76 -14.84 -1.49 14.61
CA ASN A 76 -14.56 -0.79 13.37
C ASN A 76 -13.39 0.21 13.54
N ASN A 77 -13.31 0.89 14.68
CA ASN A 77 -12.19 1.78 14.99
C ASN A 77 -10.87 1.00 15.08
N LEU A 78 -10.85 -0.15 15.75
CA LEU A 78 -9.66 -1.00 15.82
C LEU A 78 -9.24 -1.52 14.45
N VAL A 79 -10.19 -1.98 13.63
CA VAL A 79 -9.93 -2.44 12.25
C VAL A 79 -9.36 -1.31 11.40
N ASN A 80 -9.89 -0.10 11.53
CA ASN A 80 -9.38 1.08 10.82
C ASN A 80 -7.93 1.40 11.24
N GLN A 81 -7.64 1.42 12.54
CA GLN A 81 -6.28 1.65 13.06
C GLN A 81 -5.29 0.59 12.55
N VAL A 82 -5.68 -0.68 12.55
CA VAL A 82 -4.85 -1.77 12.03
C VAL A 82 -4.59 -1.60 10.53
N ASN A 83 -5.59 -1.18 9.76
CA ASN A 83 -5.45 -0.95 8.33
C ASN A 83 -4.56 0.26 8.03
N GLU A 84 -4.68 1.35 8.78
CA GLU A 84 -3.80 2.52 8.69
C GLU A 84 -2.35 2.14 9.01
N PHE A 85 -2.13 1.37 10.06
CA PHE A 85 -0.81 0.88 10.41
C PHE A 85 -0.19 0.01 9.30
N ARG A 86 -0.97 -0.91 8.72
CA ARG A 86 -0.53 -1.72 7.57
C ARG A 86 -0.16 -0.86 6.35
N ARG A 87 -0.94 0.19 6.07
CA ARG A 87 -0.63 1.14 5.00
C ARG A 87 0.68 1.86 5.27
N ALA A 88 0.87 2.39 6.47
CA ALA A 88 2.10 3.06 6.87
C ALA A 88 3.32 2.12 6.77
N GLN A 89 3.20 0.87 7.20
CA GLN A 89 4.27 -0.13 7.04
C GLN A 89 4.64 -0.36 5.57
N LYS A 90 3.63 -0.45 4.69
CA LYS A 90 3.84 -0.62 3.25
C LYS A 90 4.54 0.59 2.63
N GLU A 91 4.11 1.79 2.98
CA GLU A 91 4.73 3.04 2.50
C GLU A 91 6.20 3.16 2.93
N VAL A 92 6.51 2.79 4.17
CA VAL A 92 7.89 2.75 4.67
C VAL A 92 8.74 1.77 3.84
N ALA A 93 8.25 0.55 3.63
CA ALA A 93 8.95 -0.46 2.85
C ALA A 93 9.19 -0.02 1.38
N GLU A 94 8.19 0.60 0.76
CA GLU A 94 8.29 1.15 -0.60
C GLU A 94 9.31 2.29 -0.68
N ALA A 95 9.29 3.20 0.30
CA ALA A 95 10.25 4.31 0.38
C ALA A 95 11.69 3.81 0.54
N GLU A 96 11.91 2.79 1.38
CA GLU A 96 13.21 2.13 1.53
C GLU A 96 13.67 1.46 0.24
N HIS A 97 12.77 0.74 -0.44
CA HIS A 97 13.06 0.12 -1.72
C HIS A 97 13.48 1.15 -2.78
N LEU A 98 12.72 2.24 -2.90
CA LEU A 98 13.04 3.35 -3.81
C LEU A 98 14.38 4.01 -3.46
N LYS A 99 14.69 4.21 -2.18
CA LYS A 99 16.00 4.70 -1.73
C LYS A 99 17.13 3.78 -2.19
N ARG A 100 16.97 2.46 -2.06
CA ARG A 100 17.96 1.47 -2.49
C ARG A 100 18.18 1.50 -4.00
N LEU A 101 17.11 1.53 -4.79
CA LEU A 101 17.19 1.64 -6.25
C LEU A 101 17.91 2.92 -6.69
N LYS A 102 17.58 4.06 -6.09
CA LYS A 102 18.25 5.34 -6.36
C LYS A 102 19.75 5.27 -6.03
N LYS A 103 20.10 4.68 -4.89
CA LYS A 103 21.51 4.48 -4.49
C LYS A 103 22.25 3.60 -5.51
N GLN A 104 21.70 2.43 -5.84
CA GLN A 104 22.29 1.52 -6.82
C GLN A 104 22.48 2.18 -8.18
N LYS A 105 21.49 2.94 -8.66
CA LYS A 105 21.60 3.72 -9.90
C LYS A 105 22.70 4.77 -9.79
N SER A 106 22.79 5.50 -8.68
CA SER A 106 23.83 6.53 -8.48
C SER A 106 25.25 5.95 -8.44
N GLU A 107 25.38 4.68 -8.05
CA GLU A 107 26.64 3.94 -7.97
C GLU A 107 26.97 3.15 -9.24
N ALA A 108 26.08 3.14 -10.24
CA ALA A 108 26.32 2.45 -11.50
C ALA A 108 27.52 3.05 -12.23
N VAL A 109 28.41 2.17 -12.71
CA VAL A 109 29.64 2.53 -13.40
C VAL A 109 29.32 3.14 -14.77
N CYS A 110 29.99 4.24 -15.09
CA CYS A 110 29.94 4.91 -16.38
C CYS A 110 31.24 5.68 -16.62
N LYS A 111 31.42 6.21 -17.83
CA LYS A 111 32.47 7.20 -18.10
C LYS A 111 31.97 8.59 -17.79
N VAL A 112 32.70 9.36 -17.00
CA VAL A 112 32.48 10.80 -16.82
C VAL A 112 33.52 11.53 -17.67
N TYR A 113 33.07 12.51 -18.46
CA TYR A 113 33.89 13.18 -19.46
C TYR A 113 33.82 14.69 -19.36
N LEU A 114 34.86 15.30 -19.91
CA LEU A 114 34.93 16.72 -20.20
C LEU A 114 35.09 16.90 -21.71
N MET A 115 34.18 17.64 -22.33
CA MET A 115 34.27 18.03 -23.73
C MET A 115 34.45 19.55 -23.84
N HIS A 116 35.18 20.01 -24.84
CA HIS A 116 35.43 21.42 -25.09
C HIS A 116 34.79 21.81 -26.42
N ASN A 117 34.02 22.90 -26.41
CA ASN A 117 33.47 23.48 -27.62
C ASN A 117 34.41 24.60 -28.09
N LYS A 118 35.20 24.33 -29.13
CA LYS A 118 36.19 25.29 -29.64
C LYS A 118 35.58 26.59 -30.16
N ARG A 119 34.32 26.57 -30.60
CA ARG A 119 33.62 27.76 -31.11
C ARG A 119 33.23 28.73 -29.99
N THR A 120 32.95 28.22 -28.79
CA THR A 120 32.48 29.06 -27.67
C THR A 120 33.46 29.15 -26.50
N GLY A 121 34.49 28.31 -26.45
CA GLY A 121 35.42 28.21 -25.33
C GLY A 121 34.83 27.49 -24.11
N ASN A 122 33.59 27.01 -24.18
CA ASN A 122 32.89 26.41 -23.05
C ASN A 122 33.16 24.92 -22.94
N TYR A 123 33.05 24.41 -21.72
CA TYR A 123 33.26 23.01 -21.41
C TYR A 123 31.95 22.34 -21.01
N LYS A 124 31.77 21.09 -21.45
CA LYS A 124 30.65 20.24 -21.06
C LYS A 124 31.14 19.15 -20.14
N ILE A 125 30.54 19.08 -18.95
CA ILE A 125 30.73 17.96 -18.02
C ILE A 125 29.55 17.01 -18.21
N GLY A 126 29.82 15.78 -18.60
CA GLY A 126 28.76 14.80 -18.81
C GLY A 126 29.19 13.38 -18.50
N ARG A 127 28.25 12.45 -18.64
CA ARG A 127 28.50 11.01 -18.49
C ARG A 127 27.95 10.21 -19.66
N SER A 128 28.56 9.07 -19.96
CA SER A 128 28.08 8.13 -20.98
C SER A 128 28.55 6.70 -20.70
N LYS A 129 27.79 5.73 -21.23
CA LYS A 129 28.26 4.33 -21.37
C LYS A 129 29.14 4.15 -22.61
N SER A 130 28.94 4.98 -23.64
CA SER A 130 29.68 4.95 -24.90
C SER A 130 30.11 6.37 -25.28
N LEU A 131 31.40 6.67 -25.12
CA LEU A 131 31.95 7.99 -25.43
C LEU A 131 31.91 8.27 -26.94
N LYS A 132 32.26 7.29 -27.78
CA LYS A 132 32.29 7.43 -29.25
C LYS A 132 30.93 7.83 -29.81
N LEU A 133 29.85 7.18 -29.36
CA LEU A 133 28.50 7.53 -29.78
C LEU A 133 28.11 8.92 -29.30
N ARG A 134 28.45 9.25 -28.04
CA ARG A 134 28.10 10.54 -27.45
C ARG A 134 28.80 11.71 -28.11
N GLU A 135 30.09 11.57 -28.40
CA GLU A 135 30.88 12.57 -29.12
C GLU A 135 30.31 12.80 -30.52
N LYS A 136 30.04 11.72 -31.28
CA LYS A 136 29.42 11.81 -32.59
C LYS A 136 28.09 12.56 -32.57
N THR A 137 27.17 12.18 -31.67
CA THR A 137 25.86 12.86 -31.56
C THR A 137 25.99 14.35 -31.27
N LEU A 138 26.97 14.75 -30.45
CA LEU A 138 27.19 16.17 -30.17
C LEU A 138 27.82 16.89 -31.36
N GLN A 139 28.72 16.22 -32.09
CA GLN A 139 29.34 16.75 -33.31
C GLN A 139 28.35 16.87 -34.48
N ASP A 140 27.34 15.99 -34.55
CA ASP A 140 26.26 16.09 -35.54
C ASP A 140 25.47 17.43 -35.40
N GLU A 141 25.39 17.98 -34.18
CA GLU A 141 24.82 19.31 -33.92
C GLU A 141 25.87 20.43 -33.97
N GLN A 142 27.08 20.18 -33.46
CA GLN A 142 28.17 21.16 -33.31
C GLN A 142 29.54 20.47 -33.53
N PRO A 143 30.05 20.46 -34.77
CA PRO A 143 31.26 19.73 -35.15
C PRO A 143 32.52 20.12 -34.37
N GLU A 144 32.56 21.32 -33.78
CA GLU A 144 33.72 21.85 -33.06
C GLU A 144 33.82 21.38 -31.60
N ILE A 145 32.95 20.45 -31.19
CA ILE A 145 33.01 19.80 -29.87
C ILE A 145 34.04 18.66 -29.91
N GLU A 146 34.98 18.68 -28.98
CA GLU A 146 36.03 17.67 -28.86
C GLU A 146 36.14 17.11 -27.44
N LEU A 147 36.46 15.82 -27.33
CA LEU A 147 36.74 15.18 -26.05
C LEU A 147 38.09 15.65 -25.48
N VAL A 148 38.08 16.22 -24.28
CA VAL A 148 39.31 16.63 -23.54
C VAL A 148 39.86 15.50 -22.70
N CYS A 149 38.99 14.85 -21.92
CA CYS A 149 39.35 13.70 -21.09
C CYS A 149 38.10 12.94 -20.66
N ALA A 150 38.28 11.67 -20.28
CA ALA A 150 37.24 10.86 -19.69
C ALA A 150 37.83 9.84 -18.70
N PHE A 151 37.09 9.56 -17.63
CA PHE A 151 37.49 8.68 -16.54
C PHE A 151 36.38 7.67 -16.24
N ASP A 152 36.76 6.51 -15.70
CA ASP A 152 35.79 5.63 -15.05
C ASP A 152 35.27 6.28 -13.78
N GLY A 153 33.96 6.28 -13.63
CA GLY A 153 33.29 6.87 -12.49
C GLY A 153 31.87 6.33 -12.35
N LYS A 154 31.07 7.04 -11.59
CA LYS A 154 29.70 6.72 -11.22
C LYS A 154 28.80 7.89 -11.58
N ILE A 155 27.50 7.63 -11.68
CA ILE A 155 26.48 8.67 -11.91
C ILE A 155 26.59 9.82 -10.89
N LYS A 156 26.94 9.51 -9.64
CA LYS A 156 27.13 10.52 -8.59
C LYS A 156 28.34 11.45 -8.83
N ASP A 157 29.36 11.01 -9.55
CA ASP A 157 30.59 11.78 -9.76
C ASP A 157 30.35 12.97 -10.68
N GLU A 158 29.62 12.79 -11.77
CA GLU A 158 29.18 13.90 -12.63
C GLU A 158 28.36 14.92 -11.83
N LYS A 159 27.41 14.45 -11.01
CA LYS A 159 26.59 15.34 -10.16
C LYS A 159 27.45 16.12 -9.17
N HIS A 160 28.47 15.47 -8.59
CA HIS A 160 29.41 16.13 -7.69
C HIS A 160 30.18 17.23 -8.43
N LEU A 161 30.74 16.93 -9.60
CA LEU A 161 31.49 17.89 -10.41
C LEU A 161 30.62 19.05 -10.91
N HIS A 162 29.37 18.76 -11.28
CA HIS A 162 28.36 19.77 -11.58
C HIS A 162 28.13 20.73 -10.43
N ASN A 163 28.09 20.22 -9.19
CA ASN A 163 27.94 21.06 -7.99
C ASN A 163 29.23 21.81 -7.66
N LEU A 164 30.39 21.17 -7.84
CA LEU A 164 31.71 21.75 -7.61
C LEU A 164 31.94 23.00 -8.47
N PHE A 165 31.48 22.99 -9.71
CA PHE A 165 31.60 24.11 -10.66
C PHE A 165 30.26 24.85 -10.89
N ALA A 166 29.34 24.81 -9.91
CA ALA A 166 28.00 25.38 -10.08
C ALA A 166 28.01 26.90 -10.30
N ASP A 167 28.98 27.60 -9.71
CA ASP A 167 29.26 29.03 -9.89
C ASP A 167 29.69 29.38 -11.31
N LYS A 168 30.28 28.42 -12.04
CA LYS A 168 30.75 28.56 -13.43
C LYS A 168 29.78 27.99 -14.44
N ARG A 169 28.61 27.52 -13.98
CA ARG A 169 27.61 26.91 -14.85
C ARG A 169 26.96 27.99 -15.72
N LEU A 170 26.96 27.74 -17.02
CA LEU A 170 26.24 28.52 -18.01
C LEU A 170 24.83 27.94 -18.16
N ARG A 171 24.57 27.22 -19.25
CA ARG A 171 23.26 26.60 -19.53
C ARG A 171 23.37 25.08 -19.53
N GLY A 172 22.52 24.43 -18.75
CA GLY A 172 22.45 22.97 -18.67
C GLY A 172 23.75 22.38 -18.12
N GLU A 173 24.44 21.60 -18.95
CA GLU A 173 25.69 20.91 -18.61
C GLU A 173 26.94 21.65 -19.11
N TRP A 174 26.81 22.91 -19.55
CA TRP A 174 27.92 23.73 -20.05
C TRP A 174 28.43 24.68 -18.98
N PHE A 175 29.75 24.86 -18.92
CA PHE A 175 30.47 25.59 -17.89
C PHE A 175 31.58 26.46 -18.52
N ALA A 176 31.79 27.63 -17.95
CA ALA A 176 32.91 28.51 -18.26
C ALA A 176 34.12 28.15 -17.38
N LEU A 177 34.84 27.09 -17.76
CA LEU A 177 35.98 26.58 -16.99
C LEU A 177 37.30 27.21 -17.45
N ALA A 178 38.14 27.58 -16.48
CA ALA A 178 39.53 27.94 -16.72
C ALA A 178 40.44 26.69 -16.71
N GLU A 179 41.71 26.83 -17.13
CA GLU A 179 42.67 25.72 -17.12
C GLU A 179 42.87 25.10 -15.73
N SER A 180 42.82 25.91 -14.67
CA SER A 180 42.88 25.45 -13.27
C SER A 180 41.69 24.54 -12.92
N ASP A 181 40.50 24.85 -13.43
CA ASP A 181 39.29 24.03 -13.23
C ASP A 181 39.39 22.71 -13.97
N VAL A 182 39.95 22.73 -15.18
CA VAL A 182 40.23 21.51 -15.97
C VAL A 182 41.24 20.63 -15.24
N ALA A 183 42.26 21.22 -14.61
CA ALA A 183 43.20 20.49 -13.76
C ALA A 183 42.51 19.90 -12.53
N GLN A 184 41.64 20.66 -11.86
CA GLN A 184 40.87 20.19 -10.71
C GLN A 184 39.90 19.05 -11.09
N PHE A 185 39.24 19.14 -12.24
CA PHE A 185 38.41 18.07 -12.80
C PHE A 185 39.22 16.78 -12.96
N LYS A 186 40.42 16.86 -13.55
CA LYS A 186 41.30 15.69 -13.75
C LYS A 186 41.79 15.13 -12.42
N ALA A 187 42.06 16.00 -11.45
CA ALA A 187 42.52 15.61 -10.12
C ALA A 187 41.47 14.84 -9.31
N TYR A 188 40.18 15.10 -9.53
CA TYR A 188 39.09 14.35 -8.87
C TYR A 188 39.12 12.83 -9.14
N PHE A 189 39.66 12.41 -10.28
CA PHE A 189 39.71 11.00 -10.70
C PHE A 189 41.10 10.35 -10.54
N ARG A 190 42.06 11.06 -9.95
CA ARG A 190 43.41 10.54 -9.65
C ARG A 190 43.47 10.08 -8.20
#